data_AF-A0A541B7R4-F1
#
_entry.id   AF-A0A541B7R4-F1
#
_cell.length_a   1.000
_cell.length_b   1.000
_cell.length_c   1.000
_cell.angle_alpha   90.00
_cell.angle_beta   90.00
_cell.angle_gamma   90.00
#
_symmetry.space_group_name_H-M   'P 1'
#
loop_
_entity.id
_entity.type
_entity.pdbx_description
1 polymer ?
#
loop_
_entity_poly.entity_id
_entity_poly.type
_entity_poly.pdbx_seq_one_letter_code
_entity_poly.pdbx_strand_id
1 'polypeptide(L)'
;MSWSDVHARTAIIETVLERATADAQSPLLFANMPDAERLFGGVDGLILALQHRWTNHLAAKLDQAIEDGTPPYVAWDELAAEQPGLRAVLDRFSPQLRSARRAQGAESASAPTMAVTGA
;
A
#
# COMPACT_ATOMS: atom_id res chain seq x y z
N MET A 1 -18.01 6.82 -5.20
CA MET A 1 -17.18 6.33 -6.32
C MET A 1 -18.08 5.75 -7.38
N SER A 2 -17.81 6.05 -8.65
CA SER A 2 -18.49 5.43 -9.79
C SER A 2 -17.79 4.12 -10.19
N TRP A 3 -18.44 3.29 -11.00
CA TRP A 3 -17.83 2.08 -11.55
C TRP A 3 -16.60 2.38 -12.41
N SER A 4 -16.61 3.51 -13.15
CA SER A 4 -15.44 3.95 -13.93
C SER A 4 -14.27 4.37 -13.04
N ASP A 5 -14.52 4.96 -11.86
CA ASP A 5 -13.45 5.27 -10.90
C ASP A 5 -12.75 4.00 -10.38
N VAL A 6 -13.51 2.92 -10.16
CA VAL A 6 -12.93 1.64 -9.71
C VAL A 6 -12.00 1.08 -10.78
N HIS A 7 -12.43 1.04 -12.05
CA HIS A 7 -11.60 0.56 -13.15
C HIS A 7 -10.36 1.43 -13.38
N ALA A 8 -10.51 2.75 -13.32
CA ALA A 8 -9.38 3.67 -13.47
C ALA A 8 -8.33 3.46 -12.37
N ARG A 9 -8.77 3.24 -11.12
CA ARG A 9 -7.86 2.92 -10.01
C ARG A 9 -7.12 1.61 -10.23
N THR A 10 -7.83 0.56 -10.65
CA THR A 10 -7.23 -0.74 -10.96
C THR A 10 -6.19 -0.62 -12.06
N ALA A 11 -6.52 0.05 -13.16
CA ALA A 11 -5.61 0.23 -14.30
C ALA A 11 -4.33 0.98 -13.92
N ILE A 12 -4.42 2.00 -13.06
CA ILE A 12 -3.24 2.72 -12.55
C ILE A 12 -2.36 1.78 -11.71
N ILE A 13 -2.96 1.01 -10.80
CA ILE A 13 -2.22 0.05 -9.97
C ILE A 13 -1.52 -0.98 -10.84
N GLU A 14 -2.22 -1.58 -11.81
CA GLU A 14 -1.65 -2.57 -12.73
C GLU A 14 -0.49 -1.97 -13.55
N THR A 15 -0.67 -0.77 -14.10
CA THR A 15 0.39 -0.08 -14.83
C THR A 15 1.65 0.14 -13.98
N VAL A 16 1.49 0.55 -12.70
CA VAL A 16 2.63 0.71 -11.79
C VAL A 16 3.33 -0.62 -11.56
N LEU A 17 2.56 -1.70 -11.31
CA LEU A 17 3.11 -3.01 -11.01
C LEU A 17 3.83 -3.63 -12.22
N GLU A 18 3.29 -3.45 -13.43
CA GLU A 18 3.96 -3.84 -14.67
C GLU A 18 5.28 -3.11 -14.84
N ARG A 19 5.30 -1.78 -14.66
CA ARG A 19 6.53 -0.98 -14.71
C ARG A 19 7.52 -1.39 -13.63
N ALA A 20 7.05 -1.67 -12.42
CA ALA A 20 7.90 -2.08 -11.32
C ALA A 20 8.52 -3.46 -11.54
N THR A 21 7.79 -4.35 -12.23
CA THR A 21 8.31 -5.67 -12.62
C THR A 21 9.46 -5.54 -13.62
N ALA A 22 9.39 -4.54 -14.52
CA ALA A 22 10.49 -4.23 -15.42
C ALA A 22 11.65 -3.50 -14.71
N ASP A 23 11.35 -2.42 -13.99
CA ASP A 23 12.32 -1.65 -13.20
C ASP A 23 11.61 -0.81 -12.12
N ALA A 24 11.61 -1.31 -10.88
CA ALA A 24 11.06 -0.61 -9.72
C ALA A 24 11.86 0.64 -9.33
N GLN A 25 13.10 0.82 -9.77
CA GLN A 25 13.93 2.00 -9.50
C GLN A 25 13.75 3.10 -10.55
N SER A 26 13.06 2.80 -11.65
CA SER A 26 12.82 3.76 -12.72
C SER A 26 12.24 5.08 -12.19
N PRO A 27 12.78 6.24 -12.61
CA PRO A 27 12.19 7.53 -12.30
C PRO A 27 10.82 7.72 -12.98
N LEU A 28 10.51 6.89 -13.99
CA LEU A 28 9.26 6.95 -14.75
C LEU A 28 8.15 6.04 -14.17
N LEU A 29 8.39 5.42 -13.02
CA LEU A 29 7.46 4.47 -12.39
C LEU A 29 6.02 5.04 -12.32
N PHE A 30 5.89 6.31 -11.91
CA PHE A 30 4.60 7.00 -11.78
C PHE A 30 4.33 8.03 -12.89
N ALA A 31 5.11 8.03 -13.97
CA ALA A 31 4.95 9.01 -15.05
C ALA A 31 3.64 8.80 -15.83
N ASN A 32 3.08 9.89 -16.36
CA ASN A 32 1.88 9.89 -17.21
C ASN A 32 0.63 9.25 -16.54
N MET A 33 0.41 9.56 -15.26
CA MET A 33 -0.77 9.11 -14.49
C MET A 33 -1.62 10.33 -14.09
N PRO A 34 -2.32 10.99 -15.03
CA PRO A 34 -3.03 12.24 -14.77
C PRO A 34 -4.14 12.09 -13.71
N ASP A 35 -4.75 10.91 -13.62
CA ASP A 35 -5.79 10.61 -12.63
C ASP A 35 -5.23 10.24 -11.24
N ALA A 36 -3.91 10.11 -11.07
CA ALA A 36 -3.33 9.75 -9.77
C ALA A 36 -3.65 10.78 -8.69
N GLU A 37 -3.64 12.07 -9.04
CA GLU A 37 -3.97 13.15 -8.12
C GLU A 37 -5.42 13.02 -7.62
N ARG A 38 -6.37 12.95 -8.55
CA ARG A 38 -7.80 12.87 -8.24
C ARG A 38 -8.19 11.57 -7.54
N LEU A 39 -7.66 10.44 -8.01
CA LEU A 39 -8.09 9.12 -7.55
C LEU A 39 -7.38 8.67 -6.29
N PHE A 40 -6.12 9.07 -6.08
CA PHE A 40 -5.31 8.60 -4.96
C PHE A 40 -4.86 9.71 -4.01
N GLY A 41 -5.03 10.98 -4.36
CA GLY A 41 -4.39 12.08 -3.63
C GLY A 41 -2.89 12.16 -3.96
N GLY A 42 -2.53 11.82 -5.19
CA GLY A 42 -1.16 11.87 -5.70
C GLY A 42 -0.38 10.58 -5.51
N VAL A 43 0.94 10.65 -5.73
CA VAL A 43 1.86 9.49 -5.69
C VAL A 43 1.92 8.86 -4.30
N ASP A 44 1.93 9.66 -3.23
CA ASP A 44 1.98 9.14 -1.86
C ASP A 44 0.74 8.30 -1.54
N GLY A 45 -0.44 8.75 -1.95
CA GLY A 45 -1.66 7.98 -1.77
C GLY A 45 -1.71 6.71 -2.63
N LEU A 46 -1.09 6.72 -3.80
CA LEU A 46 -0.92 5.52 -4.63
C LEU A 46 0.03 4.51 -3.96
N ILE A 47 1.14 4.97 -3.37
CA ILE A 47 2.05 4.12 -2.59
C ILE A 47 1.34 3.54 -1.36
N LEU A 48 0.51 4.34 -0.66
CA LEU A 48 -0.31 3.84 0.45
C LEU A 48 -1.34 2.79 0.00
N ALA A 49 -1.94 2.97 -1.19
CA ALA A 49 -2.85 1.97 -1.75
C ALA A 49 -2.13 0.64 -2.06
N LEU A 50 -0.91 0.70 -2.60
CA LEU A 50 -0.06 -0.48 -2.81
C LEU A 50 0.32 -1.16 -1.50
N GLN A 51 0.67 -0.38 -0.47
CA GLN A 51 0.94 -0.91 0.87
C GLN A 51 -0.32 -1.57 1.47
N HIS A 52 -1.50 -0.98 1.30
CA HIS A 52 -2.75 -1.58 1.77
C HIS A 52 -3.02 -2.92 1.07
N ARG A 53 -2.85 -3.00 -0.25
CA ARG A 53 -2.95 -4.26 -1.01
C ARG A 53 -2.00 -5.32 -0.47
N TRP A 54 -0.73 -4.98 -0.27
CA TRP A 54 0.25 -5.90 0.31
C TRP A 54 -0.19 -6.42 1.68
N THR A 55 -0.61 -5.52 2.58
CA THR A 55 -1.05 -5.88 3.93
C THR A 55 -2.25 -6.83 3.89
N ASN A 56 -3.24 -6.56 3.04
CA ASN A 56 -4.42 -7.43 2.92
C ASN A 56 -4.07 -8.83 2.42
N HIS A 57 -3.19 -8.93 1.41
CA HIS A 57 -2.76 -10.23 0.88
C HIS A 57 -1.87 -10.98 1.87
N LEU A 58 -1.00 -10.26 2.59
CA LEU A 58 -0.16 -10.85 3.62
C LEU A 58 -1.00 -11.38 4.78
N ALA A 59 -2.04 -10.65 5.21
CA ALA A 59 -2.96 -11.14 6.24
C ALA A 59 -3.59 -12.47 5.83
N ALA A 60 -4.13 -12.57 4.61
CA ALA A 60 -4.70 -13.81 4.10
C ALA A 60 -3.68 -14.96 4.02
N LYS A 61 -2.45 -14.69 3.58
CA LYS A 61 -1.35 -15.67 3.55
C LYS A 61 -0.96 -16.14 4.95
N LEU A 62 -0.96 -15.24 5.93
CA LEU A 62 -0.65 -15.56 7.33
C LEU A 62 -1.77 -16.37 7.99
N ASP A 63 -3.03 -16.06 7.69
CA ASP A 63 -4.17 -16.85 8.16
C ASP A 63 -4.06 -18.30 7.64
N GLN A 64 -3.78 -18.48 6.34
CA GLN A 64 -3.53 -19.80 5.76
C GLN A 64 -2.31 -20.50 6.39
N ALA A 65 -1.23 -19.76 6.63
CA ALA A 65 -0.02 -20.33 7.24
C ALA A 65 -0.27 -20.85 8.67
N ILE A 66 -1.16 -20.20 9.43
CA ILE A 66 -1.58 -20.68 10.74
C ILE A 66 -2.33 -22.01 10.62
N GLU A 67 -3.24 -22.13 9.65
CA GLU A 67 -4.00 -23.36 9.39
C GLU A 67 -3.07 -24.52 8.98
N ASP A 68 -2.07 -24.25 8.15
CA ASP A 68 -1.16 -25.26 7.61
C ASP A 68 0.04 -25.58 8.53
N GLY A 69 0.24 -24.79 9.60
CA GLY A 69 1.44 -24.88 10.45
C GLY A 69 2.71 -24.37 9.77
N THR A 70 2.57 -23.56 8.72
CA THR A 70 3.66 -22.96 7.96
C THR A 70 4.26 -21.78 8.73
N PRO A 71 5.59 -21.65 8.83
CA PRO A 71 6.19 -20.49 9.48
C PRO A 71 5.84 -19.17 8.78
N PRO A 72 5.55 -18.07 9.51
CA PRO A 72 5.16 -16.79 8.92
C PRO A 72 6.14 -16.20 7.89
N TYR A 73 7.43 -16.45 8.04
CA TYR A 73 8.45 -15.97 7.09
C TYR A 73 8.32 -16.66 5.71
N VAL A 74 7.91 -17.93 5.68
CA VAL A 74 7.69 -18.67 4.42
C VAL A 74 6.51 -18.07 3.67
N ALA A 75 5.41 -17.78 4.36
CA ALA A 75 4.25 -17.12 3.76
C ALA A 75 4.57 -15.70 3.23
N TRP A 76 5.47 -14.99 3.91
CA TRP A 76 6.00 -13.72 3.43
C TRP A 76 6.84 -13.89 2.16
N ASP A 77 7.77 -14.86 2.15
CA ASP A 77 8.65 -15.14 1.01
C ASP A 77 7.85 -15.58 -0.23
N GLU A 78 6.85 -16.43 -0.05
CA GLU A 78 5.92 -16.83 -1.11
C GLU A 78 5.19 -15.63 -1.70
N LEU A 79 4.60 -14.76 -0.86
CA LEU A 79 3.89 -13.58 -1.34
C LEU A 79 4.84 -12.60 -2.06
N ALA A 80 6.06 -12.45 -1.57
CA ALA A 80 7.09 -11.64 -2.23
C ALA A 80 7.46 -12.20 -3.59
N ALA A 81 7.55 -13.53 -3.72
CA ALA A 81 7.81 -14.21 -4.99
C ALA A 81 6.63 -14.15 -5.97
N GLU A 82 5.39 -14.18 -5.47
CA GLU A 82 4.16 -14.01 -6.27
C GLU A 82 3.99 -12.58 -6.79
N GLN A 83 4.44 -11.57 -6.03
CA GLN A 83 4.28 -10.16 -6.36
C GLN A 83 5.60 -9.37 -6.26
N PRO A 84 6.63 -9.71 -7.06
CA PRO A 84 7.96 -9.14 -6.94
C PRO A 84 7.99 -7.62 -7.23
N GLY A 85 7.22 -7.16 -8.23
CA GLY A 85 7.09 -5.74 -8.54
C GLY A 85 6.49 -4.93 -7.38
N LEU A 86 5.45 -5.46 -6.71
CA LEU A 86 4.85 -4.80 -5.55
C LEU A 86 5.83 -4.71 -4.38
N ARG A 87 6.52 -5.82 -4.08
CA ARG A 87 7.55 -5.87 -3.03
C ARG A 87 8.64 -4.85 -3.29
N ALA A 88 9.17 -4.80 -4.51
CA ALA A 88 10.24 -3.89 -4.90
C ALA A 88 9.85 -2.40 -4.78
N VAL A 89 8.60 -2.03 -5.12
CA VAL A 89 8.10 -0.66 -4.90
C VAL A 89 8.05 -0.35 -3.41
N LEU A 90 7.51 -1.24 -2.58
CA LEU A 90 7.42 -1.00 -1.14
C LEU A 90 8.79 -0.94 -0.46
N ASP A 91 9.77 -1.70 -0.94
CA ASP A 91 11.16 -1.60 -0.49
C ASP A 91 11.76 -0.23 -0.82
N ARG A 92 11.60 0.22 -2.08
CA ARG A 92 12.07 1.54 -2.53
C ARG A 92 11.49 2.68 -1.69
N PHE A 93 10.19 2.61 -1.38
CA PHE A 93 9.47 3.69 -0.69
C PHE A 93 9.29 3.47 0.82
N SER A 94 10.02 2.53 1.43
CA SER A 94 9.96 2.27 2.87
C SER A 94 10.22 3.52 3.74
N PRO A 95 11.20 4.39 3.44
CA PRO A 95 11.37 5.65 4.17
C PRO A 95 10.13 6.56 4.13
N GLN A 96 9.51 6.72 2.97
CA GLN A 96 8.34 7.57 2.72
C GLN A 96 7.09 7.02 3.43
N LEU A 97 6.91 5.70 3.40
CA LEU A 97 5.83 5.03 4.14
C LEU A 97 5.96 5.26 5.65
N ARG A 98 7.20 5.26 6.18
CA ARG A 98 7.45 5.56 7.59
C ARG A 98 7.15 7.01 7.94
N SER A 99 7.50 7.97 7.09
CA SER A 99 7.17 9.39 7.34
C SER A 99 5.67 9.65 7.27
N ALA A 100 4.97 9.08 6.27
CA ALA A 100 3.52 9.23 6.13
C ALA A 100 2.76 8.67 7.34
N ARG A 101 3.15 7.51 7.86
CA ARG A 101 2.53 6.93 9.08
C ARG A 101 2.75 7.79 10.32
N ARG A 102 3.93 8.42 10.47
CA ARG A 102 4.20 9.32 11.59
C ARG A 102 3.34 10.58 11.53
N ALA A 103 3.17 11.17 10.35
CA ALA A 103 2.30 12.32 10.16
C ALA A 103 0.85 11.99 10.53
N GLN A 104 0.32 10.86 10.05
CA GLN A 104 -1.03 10.39 10.38
C GLN A 104 -1.21 10.09 11.88
N GLY A 105 -0.20 9.53 12.53
CA GLY A 105 -0.20 9.28 13.97
C GLY A 105 -0.17 10.56 14.81
N ALA A 106 0.57 11.58 14.38
CA ALA A 106 0.62 12.89 15.05
C ALA A 106 -0.71 13.65 14.95
N GLU A 107 -1.38 13.60 13.79
CA GLU A 107 -2.72 14.17 13.61
C GLU A 107 -3.77 13.45 14.47
N SER A 108 -3.71 12.12 14.55
CA SER A 108 -4.62 11.32 15.38
C SER A 108 -4.40 11.55 16.89
N ALA A 109 -3.15 11.79 17.30
CA ALA A 109 -2.81 12.14 18.69
C ALA A 109 -3.21 13.58 19.07
N SER A 110 -3.46 14.45 18.08
CA SER A 110 -3.86 15.84 18.30
C SER A 110 -5.38 16.04 18.38
N ALA A 111 -6.18 14.97 18.23
CA ALA A 111 -7.61 15.02 18.47
C ALA A 111 -7.90 15.21 19.97
N PRO A 112 -8.61 16.27 20.39
CA PRO A 112 -8.85 16.52 21.81
C PRO A 112 -9.75 15.44 22.38
N THR A 113 -9.27 14.76 23.42
CA THR A 113 -10.08 13.99 24.37
C THR A 113 -11.11 14.94 24.98
N MET A 114 -12.30 15.00 24.39
CA MET A 114 -13.46 15.63 25.01
C MET A 114 -13.79 14.83 26.27
N ALA A 115 -13.34 15.35 27.40
CA ALA A 115 -13.59 14.81 28.72
C ALA A 115 -15.10 14.78 28.98
N VAL A 116 -15.65 13.57 29.04
CA VAL A 116 -16.91 13.33 29.74
C VAL A 116 -16.59 13.42 31.23
N THR A 117 -16.73 14.62 31.80
CA THR A 117 -16.78 14.81 33.26
C THR A 117 -18.25 14.76 33.66
N GLY A 118 -18.68 13.58 34.11
CA GLY A 118 -19.89 13.45 34.92
C GLY A 118 -19.55 13.66 36.39
N ALA A 119 -20.26 14.57 37.04
CA ALA A 119 -20.50 14.62 38.48
C ALA A 119 -21.84 15.31 38.72
#